data_AF-A0A6C2UHB2-F1
#
_entry.id   AF-A0A6C2UHB2-F1
#
_cell.length_a   1.000
_cell.length_b   1.000
_cell.length_c   1.000
_cell.angle_alpha   90.00
_cell.angle_beta   90.00
_cell.angle_gamma   90.00
#
_symmetry.space_group_name_H-M   'P 1'
#
loop_
_entity.id
_entity.type
_entity.pdbx_description
1 polymer ?
#
loop_
_entity_poly.entity_id
_entity_poly.type
_entity_poly.pdbx_seq_one_letter_code
_entity_poly.pdbx_strand_id
1 'polypeptide(L)' 'MDYEAELLSEARKAIAAHPDHRCEIIDLYTLAVSEIEDGGSAAHEYELFMGGINEIQ' A
#
# COMPACT_ATOMS: atom_id res chain seq x y z
N MET A 1 14.86 6.83 2.65
CA MET A 1 13.66 6.10 3.11
C MET A 1 13.27 5.22 1.95
N ASP A 2 13.17 3.90 2.18
CA ASP A 2 12.85 2.94 1.13
C ASP A 2 11.34 2.70 1.18
N TYR A 3 10.61 3.49 0.39
CA TYR A 3 9.15 3.49 0.39
C TYR A 3 8.57 2.15 -0.09
N GLU A 4 9.28 1.40 -0.95
CA GLU A 4 8.85 0.09 -1.39
C GLU A 4 8.89 -0.94 -0.25
N ALA A 5 9.95 -0.88 0.57
CA ALA A 5 10.05 -1.70 1.78
C ALA A 5 8.98 -1.31 2.81
N GLU A 6 8.65 -0.03 2.94
CA GLU A 6 7.60 0.44 3.84
C GLU A 6 6.20 0.03 3.35
N LEU A 7 5.88 0.19 2.06
CA LEU A 7 4.63 -0.29 1.45
C LEU A 7 4.38 -1.76 1.78
N LEU A 8 5.40 -2.61 1.61
CA LEU A 8 5.27 -4.05 1.90
C LEU A 8 5.06 -4.32 3.39
N SER A 9 5.76 -3.59 4.27
CA SER A 9 5.59 -3.70 5.72
C SER A 9 4.17 -3.31 6.14
N GLU A 10 3.67 -2.17 5.68
CA GLU A 10 2.35 -1.67 6.03
C GLU A 10 1.22 -2.52 5.44
N ALA A 11 1.36 -3.01 4.20
CA ALA A 11 0.43 -3.97 3.62
C ALA A 11 0.29 -5.24 4.49
N ARG A 12 1.41 -5.79 4.96
CA ARG A 12 1.39 -6.98 5.83
C ARG A 12 0.72 -6.72 7.17
N LYS A 13 0.96 -5.55 7.77
CA LYS A 13 0.31 -5.15 9.03
C LYS A 13 -1.21 -4.97 8.83
N ALA A 14 -1.61 -4.28 7.76
CA ALA A 14 -3.02 -4.07 7.45
C ALA A 14 -3.74 -5.39 7.19
N ILE A 15 -3.15 -6.33 6.43
CA ILE A 15 -3.73 -7.67 6.20
C ILE A 15 -3.86 -8.45 7.51
N ALA A 16 -2.89 -8.34 8.42
CA ALA A 16 -2.96 -9.00 9.72
C ALA A 16 -4.06 -8.41 10.61
N ALA A 17 -4.34 -7.10 10.50
CA ALA A 17 -5.40 -6.42 11.24
C ALA A 17 -6.79 -6.63 10.63
N HIS A 18 -6.88 -6.67 9.30
CA HIS A 18 -8.13 -6.75 8.53
C HIS A 18 -8.05 -7.87 7.48
N PRO A 19 -8.00 -9.15 7.91
CA PRO A 19 -7.82 -10.28 6.99
C PRO A 19 -8.95 -10.42 5.96
N ASP A 20 -10.16 -9.95 6.27
CA ASP A 20 -11.31 -9.96 5.37
C ASP A 20 -11.14 -8.99 4.19
N HIS A 21 -10.31 -7.95 4.35
CA HIS A 21 -9.98 -6.97 3.31
C HIS A 21 -8.65 -7.28 2.60
N ARG A 22 -8.12 -8.49 2.77
CA ARG A 22 -6.82 -8.87 2.21
C ARG A 22 -6.68 -8.60 0.71
N CYS A 23 -7.71 -8.92 -0.08
CA CYS A 23 -7.67 -8.69 -1.53
C CYS A 23 -7.55 -7.21 -1.86
N GLU A 24 -8.37 -6.37 -1.22
CA GLU A 24 -8.37 -4.92 -1.41
C GLU A 24 -7.02 -4.29 -1.02
N ILE A 25 -6.42 -4.73 0.10
CA ILE A 25 -5.09 -4.25 0.52
C ILE A 25 -4.00 -4.67 -0.47
N ILE A 26 -4.08 -5.88 -1.03
CA ILE A 26 -3.14 -6.34 -2.07
C ILE A 26 -3.32 -5.52 -3.36
N ASP A 27 -4.55 -5.18 -3.73
CA ASP A 27 -4.82 -4.36 -4.91
C ASP A 27 -4.26 -2.94 -4.74
N LEU A 28 -4.47 -2.32 -3.57
CA LEU A 28 -3.88 -1.02 -3.23
C LEU A 28 -2.34 -1.06 -3.26
N TYR A 29 -1.72 -2.09 -2.70
CA TYR A 29 -0.26 -2.27 -2.72
C TYR A 29 0.25 -2.43 -4.16
N THR A 30 -0.43 -3.25 -4.96
CA THR A 30 -0.05 -3.53 -6.35
C THR A 30 -0.14 -2.28 -7.20
N LEU A 31 -1.18 -1.46 -7.01
CA LEU A 31 -1.32 -0.18 -7.69
C LEU A 31 -0.15 0.76 -7.35
N ALA A 32 0.13 0.97 -6.05
CA ALA A 32 1.21 1.85 -5.62
C ALA A 32 2.58 1.42 -6.17
N VAL A 33 2.88 0.12 -6.18
CA VAL A 33 4.13 -0.40 -6.76
C VAL A 33 4.18 -0.19 -8.27
N SER A 34 3.08 -0.46 -8.98
CA SER A 34 3.04 -0.30 -10.45
C SER A 34 3.26 1.17 -10.84
N GLU A 35 2.63 2.11 -10.14
CA GLU A 35 2.81 3.55 -10.39
C GLU A 35 4.26 3.99 -10.11
N ILE A 36 4.90 3.44 -9.07
CA ILE A 36 6.34 3.69 -8.81
C ILE A 36 7.20 3.14 -9.96
N GLU A 37 6.93 1.92 -10.42
CA GLU A 37 7.65 1.30 -11.54
C GLU A 37 7.50 2.09 -12.84
N ASP A 38 6.32 2.70 -13.06
CA ASP A 38 6.03 3.57 -14.20
C ASP A 38 6.62 4.99 -14.07
N GLY A 39 7.36 5.26 -12.98
CA GLY A 39 8.08 6.53 -12.75
C GLY A 39 7.36 7.52 -11.84
N GLY A 40 6.31 7.07 -11.15
CA GLY A 40 5.61 7.79 -10.11
C GLY A 40 6.48 8.08 -8.89
N SER A 41 6.05 9.03 -8.06
CA SER A 41 6.77 9.40 -6.86
C SER A 41 6.48 8.41 -5.74
N ALA A 42 7.48 7.63 -5.31
CA ALA A 42 7.30 6.64 -4.26
C ALA A 42 6.75 7.19 -2.94
N ALA A 43 7.07 8.44 -2.59
CA ALA A 43 6.49 9.10 -1.44
C ALA A 43 4.99 9.40 -1.63
N HIS A 44 4.60 9.81 -2.84
CA HIS A 44 3.20 10.11 -3.16
C HIS A 44 2.35 8.83 -3.19
N GLU A 45 2.84 7.78 -3.85
CA GLU A 45 2.14 6.50 -3.93
C GLU A 45 2.00 5.84 -2.54
N TYR A 46 3.01 6.01 -1.68
CA TYR A 46 2.91 5.59 -0.27
C TYR A 46 1.80 6.34 0.48
N GLU A 47 1.68 7.66 0.31
CA GLU A 47 0.60 8.44 0.94
C GLU A 47 -0.79 8.00 0.45
N LEU A 48 -0.94 7.75 -0.85
CA LEU A 48 -2.19 7.25 -1.43
C LEU A 48 -2.56 5.87 -0.89
N PHE A 49 -1.58 4.96 -0.81
CA PHE A 49 -1.74 3.63 -0.24
C PHE A 49 -2.19 3.68 1.23
N MET A 50 -1.52 4.50 2.04
CA MET A 50 -1.88 4.68 3.45
C MET A 50 -3.25 5.33 3.62
N GLY A 51 -3.63 6.25 2.72
CA GLY A 51 -4.98 6.80 2.63
C GLY A 51 -6.02 5.70 2.42
N GLY A 52 -5.80 4.83 1.43
CA GLY A 52 -6.69 3.69 1.16
C GLY A 52 -6.81 2.71 2.33
N ILE A 53 -5.71 2.38 3.00
CA ILE A 53 -5.76 1.54 4.23
C ILE A 53 -6.60 2.20 5.32
N ASN A 54 -6.49 3.51 5.51
CA ASN A 54 -7.25 4.20 6.55
C ASN A 54 -8.76 4.20 6.28
N GLU A 55 -9.19 4.06 5.02
CA GLU A 55 -10.61 3.94 4.67
C GLU A 55 -11.18 2.53 4.93
N ILE A 56 -10.32 1.52 5.05
CA ILE A 56 -10.69 0.11 5.34
C ILE A 56 -10.97 -0.14 6.85
N GLN A 57 -10.76 0.87 7.70
CA GLN A 57 -10.87 0.80 9.17
C GLN A 57 -12.29 0.61 9.71
#